data_AF-A0A7K2J3G4-F1
#
_entry.id   AF-A0A7K2J3G4-F1
#
_cell.length_a   1.000
_cell.length_b   1.000
_cell.length_c   1.000
_cell.angle_alpha   90.00
_cell.angle_beta   90.00
_cell.angle_gamma   90.00
#
_symmetry.space_group_name_H-M   'P 1'
#
loop_
_entity.id
_entity.type
_entity.pdbx_description
1 polymer ?
#
loop_
_entity_poly.entity_id
_entity_poly.type
_entity_poly.pdbx_seq_one_letter_code
_entity_poly.pdbx_strand_id
1 'polypeptide(L)' 'MGTVQKAHEECGLSYNRCRWCGTASFRRLLCPVCASSELEPERTTGHGVVVRTAVVHRYTEAARNES' A
#
# COMPACT_ATOMS: atom_id res chain seq x y z
N MET A 1 -6.13 -5.10 -25.87
CA MET A 1 -5.28 -5.21 -24.66
C MET A 1 -4.72 -3.88 -24.12
N GLY A 2 -4.65 -2.77 -24.88
CA GLY A 2 -3.93 -1.56 -24.43
C GLY A 2 -4.61 -0.64 -23.39
N THR A 3 -5.93 -0.71 -23.21
CA THR A 3 -6.66 0.22 -22.30
C THR A 3 -6.53 -0.16 -20.82
N VAL A 4 -6.48 -1.47 -20.53
CA VAL A 4 -6.39 -2.00 -19.15
C VAL A 4 -5.00 -1.73 -18.56
N GLN A 5 -3.93 -1.94 -19.34
CA GLN A 5 -2.56 -1.68 -18.89
C GLN A 5 -2.32 -0.20 -18.54
N LYS A 6 -2.86 0.72 -19.34
CA LYS A 6 -2.74 2.16 -19.07
C LYS A 6 -3.44 2.57 -17.77
N ALA A 7 -4.63 2.00 -17.50
CA ALA A 7 -5.34 2.23 -16.25
C ALA A 7 -4.58 1.69 -15.03
N HIS A 8 -3.94 0.52 -15.13
CA HIS A 8 -3.12 -0.01 -14.04
C HIS A 8 -1.91 0.86 -13.72
N GLU A 9 -1.23 1.38 -14.75
CA GLU A 9 -0.10 2.29 -14.58
C GLU A 9 -0.55 3.63 -13.97
N GLU A 10 -1.75 4.10 -14.29
CA GLU A 10 -2.39 5.25 -13.63
C GLU A 10 -2.77 4.93 -12.17
N CYS A 11 -3.17 3.69 -11.85
CA CYS A 11 -3.44 3.21 -10.48
C CYS A 11 -2.18 2.92 -9.64
N GLY A 12 -0.98 3.08 -10.19
CA GLY A 12 0.27 2.89 -9.46
C GLY A 12 0.35 3.75 -8.19
N LEU A 13 0.73 3.12 -7.08
CA LEU A 13 0.92 3.76 -5.77
C LEU A 13 2.40 4.10 -5.57
N SER A 14 2.66 5.26 -4.97
CA SER A 14 4.03 5.62 -4.55
C SER A 14 4.35 4.98 -3.20
N TYR A 15 5.55 4.44 -3.08
CA TYR A 15 6.13 3.95 -1.84
C TYR A 15 7.58 4.38 -1.77
N ASN A 16 8.24 4.14 -0.65
CA ASN A 16 9.64 4.48 -0.47
C ASN A 16 10.47 3.21 -0.27
N ARG A 17 11.58 3.07 -0.99
CA ARG A 17 12.57 2.02 -0.79
C ARG A 17 13.80 2.58 -0.09
N CYS A 18 14.25 1.92 0.98
CA CYS A 18 15.48 2.32 1.65
C CYS A 18 16.71 2.07 0.76
N ARG A 19 17.58 3.08 0.61
CA ARG A 19 18.81 2.95 -0.19
C ARG A 19 19.81 1.95 0.39
N TRP A 20 19.78 1.74 1.70
CA TRP A 20 20.75 0.91 2.42
C TRP A 20 20.37 -0.57 2.45
N CYS A 21 19.15 -0.87 2.95
CA CYS A 21 18.71 -2.25 3.14
C CYS A 21 17.65 -2.71 2.14
N GLY A 22 17.20 -1.84 1.23
CA GLY A 22 16.21 -2.17 0.21
C GLY A 22 14.78 -2.36 0.72
N THR A 23 14.53 -2.19 2.02
CA THR A 23 13.19 -2.38 2.60
C THR A 23 12.21 -1.36 2.03
N ALA A 24 11.09 -1.85 1.50
CA ALA A 24 9.97 -1.03 1.08
C ALA A 24 9.16 -0.55 2.30
N SER A 25 8.74 0.70 2.27
CA SER A 25 7.94 1.33 3.33
C SER A 25 6.96 2.33 2.71
N PHE A 26 5.83 2.56 3.37
CA PHE A 26 4.82 3.52 2.93
C PHE A 26 4.54 4.50 4.07
N ARG A 27 4.54 5.81 3.76
CA ARG A 27 4.27 6.90 4.73
C ARG A 27 5.10 6.78 6.02
N ARG A 28 6.40 6.55 5.88
CA ARG A 28 7.38 6.50 6.98
C ARG A 28 8.48 7.52 6.76
N LEU A 29 8.96 8.11 7.86
CA LEU A 29 10.11 9.02 7.86
C LEU A 29 11.45 8.28 7.98
N LEU A 30 11.44 7.10 8.60
CA LEU A 30 12.61 6.24 8.81
C LEU A 30 12.32 4.83 8.31
N CYS A 31 13.34 4.15 7.82
CA CYS A 31 13.27 2.74 7.46
C CYS A 31 12.91 1.90 8.69
N PRO A 32 11.86 1.04 8.63
CA PRO A 32 11.46 0.24 9.79
C PRO A 32 12.45 -0.87 10.17
N VAL A 33 13.40 -1.20 9.28
CA VAL A 33 14.39 -2.26 9.50
C VAL A 33 15.73 -1.71 10.01
N CYS A 34 16.26 -0.66 9.38
CA CYS A 34 17.58 -0.13 9.72
C CYS A 34 17.59 1.29 10.30
N ALA A 35 16.41 1.92 10.50
CA ALA A 35 16.25 3.29 10.99
C ALA A 35 16.90 4.39 10.13
N SER A 36 17.45 4.09 8.95
CA SER A 36 17.96 5.09 8.02
C SER A 36 16.85 6.01 7.51
N SER A 37 17.17 7.29 7.32
CA SER A 37 16.31 8.29 6.68
C SER A 37 16.47 8.34 5.15
N GLU A 38 17.42 7.61 4.58
CA GLU A 38 17.65 7.58 3.13
C GLU A 38 16.65 6.65 2.43
N LEU A 39 15.49 7.25 2.14
CA LEU A 39 14.33 6.63 1.52
C LEU A 39 14.08 7.24 0.14
N GLU A 40 14.12 6.43 -0.91
CA GLU A 40 13.87 6.87 -2.28
C GLU A 40 12.43 6.53 -2.71
N PRO A 41 11.70 7.48 -3.32
CA PRO A 41 10.37 7.21 -3.83
C PRO A 41 10.43 6.30 -5.06
N GLU A 42 9.56 5.30 -5.08
CA GLU A 42 9.35 4.36 -6.19
C GLU A 42 7.85 4.21 -6.45
N ARG A 43 7.48 3.88 -7.69
CA ARG A 43 6.08 3.73 -8.10
C ARG A 43 5.77 2.29 -8.45
N THR A 44 4.67 1.77 -7.93
CA THR A 44 4.18 0.43 -8.32
C THR A 44 3.51 0.47 -9.68
N THR A 45 3.38 -0.70 -10.31
CA THR A 45 2.66 -0.88 -11.58
C THR A 45 1.13 -0.93 -11.42
N GLY A 46 0.61 -0.77 -10.19
CA GLY A 46 -0.81 -0.88 -9.87
C GLY A 46 -1.35 -2.32 -9.78
N HIS A 47 -0.50 -3.33 -9.94
CA HIS A 47 -0.86 -4.73 -9.73
C HIS A 47 -0.50 -5.21 -8.32
N GLY A 48 -1.33 -6.09 -7.75
CA GLY A 48 -1.11 -6.67 -6.42
C GLY A 48 -2.01 -7.85 -6.12
N VAL A 49 -1.84 -8.46 -4.94
CA VAL A 49 -2.63 -9.58 -4.45
C VAL A 49 -3.24 -9.26 -3.09
N VAL A 50 -4.42 -9.81 -2.80
CA VAL A 50 -5.09 -9.64 -1.50
C VAL A 50 -4.43 -10.59 -0.49
N VAL A 51 -3.68 -10.04 0.47
CA VAL A 51 -2.99 -10.82 1.52
C VAL A 51 -3.82 -10.95 2.80
N ARG A 52 -4.72 -10.00 3.05
CA ARG A 52 -5.63 -10.00 4.20
C ARG A 52 -6.89 -9.22 3.84
N THR A 53 -8.04 -9.70 4.27
CA THR A 53 -9.33 -9.04 4.09
C THR A 53 -10.16 -9.13 5.37
N ALA A 54 -11.06 -8.18 5.55
CA ALA A 54 -12.05 -8.16 6.63
C ALA A 54 -13.36 -7.58 6.09
N VAL A 55 -14.50 -8.15 6.51
CA VAL A 55 -15.82 -7.62 6.16
C VAL A 55 -16.17 -6.52 7.14
N VAL A 56 -16.46 -5.32 6.60
CA VAL A 56 -16.95 -4.19 7.39
C VAL A 56 -18.42 -3.99 7.05
N HIS A 57 -19.29 -4.38 7.98
CA HIS A 57 -20.72 -4.12 7.86
C HIS A 57 -20.99 -2.63 8.13
N ARG A 58 -21.69 -1.95 7.22
CA ARG A 58 -22.12 -0.55 7.38
C ARG A 58 -23.64 -0.48 7.27
N TYR A 59 -24.29 0.21 8.21
CA TYR A 59 -25.74 0.44 8.23
C TYR A 59 -26.62 -0.83 8.29
N THR A 60 -26.06 -1.97 8.72
CA THR A 60 -26.82 -3.20 9.00
C THR A 60 -26.99 -3.38 10.50
N GLU A 61 -27.96 -4.20 10.93
CA GLU A 61 -28.13 -4.52 12.35
C GLU A 61 -26.86 -5.15 12.95
N ALA A 62 -26.17 -5.99 12.16
CA ALA A 62 -24.86 -6.56 12.51
C ALA A 62 -23.72 -5.54 12.68
N ALA A 63 -23.92 -4.27 12.30
CA ALA A 63 -22.97 -3.18 12.49
C ALA A 63 -23.22 -2.35 13.76
N ARG A 64 -24.28 -2.67 14.54
CA ARG A 64 -24.59 -1.97 15.79
C ARG A 64 -23.60 -2.42 16.86
N ASN A 65 -22.91 -1.48 17.50
CA ASN A 65 -22.07 -1.77 18.68
C ASN A 65 -23.00 -2.20 19.83
N GLU A 66 -23.00 -3.48 20.17
CA GLU A 66 -23.61 -3.95 21.42
C GLU A 66 -22.75 -3.42 22.57
N SER A 67 -23.33 -2.53 23.38
CA SER A 67 -22.72 -1.95 24.57
C SER A 67 -23.16 -2.72 25.82
#